data_AF-A0A959T2J1-F1
#
_entry.id   AF-A0A959T2J1-F1
#
_cell.length_a   1.000
_cell.length_b   1.000
_cell.length_c   1.000
_cell.angle_alpha   90.00
_cell.angle_beta   90.00
_cell.angle_gamma   90.00
#
_symmetry.space_group_name_H-M   'P 1'
#
loop_
_entity.id
_entity.type
_entity.pdbx_description
1 polymer ?
#
loop_
_entity_poly.entity_id
_entity_poly.type
_entity_poly.pdbx_seq_one_letter_code
_entity_poly.pdbx_strand_id
1 'polypeptide(L)'
;PAGTYYVPVMLDPGVAEGPYSISISAVACPPAPANDECDNAVMLTPGATCVPTAGSTLGATESLAAITCNTFTSNVANDVWYSFMATGTEHTVQVTGLGTYDAIVELFEGTCA
;
A
#
# COMPACT_ATOMS: atom_id res chain seq x y z
N PRO A 1 14.57 9.01 0.41
CA PRO A 1 14.80 9.04 -1.05
C PRO A 1 16.24 8.64 -1.38
N ALA A 2 16.55 8.27 -2.63
CA ALA A 2 17.94 8.14 -3.05
C ALA A 2 18.62 9.51 -2.99
N GLY A 3 19.83 9.56 -2.43
CA GLY A 3 20.56 10.81 -2.26
C GLY A 3 21.82 10.65 -1.40
N THR A 4 22.60 11.73 -1.32
CA THR A 4 23.77 11.81 -0.44
C THR A 4 23.34 12.34 0.92
N TYR A 5 23.71 11.62 1.97
CA TYR A 5 23.42 11.97 3.35
C TYR A 5 24.73 12.07 4.15
N TYR A 6 24.76 12.97 5.13
CA TYR A 6 25.93 13.20 5.99
C TYR A 6 25.56 12.89 7.44
N VAL A 7 26.35 12.07 8.13
CA VAL A 7 26.11 11.65 9.51
C VAL A 7 27.33 12.03 10.36
N PRO A 8 27.30 13.16 11.08
CA PRO A 8 28.42 13.55 11.93
C PRO A 8 28.51 12.64 13.17
N VAL A 9 29.71 12.15 13.44
CA VAL A 9 30.03 11.47 14.70
C VAL A 9 30.75 12.47 15.59
N MET A 10 30.11 12.90 16.68
CA MET A 10 30.62 13.93 17.58
C MET A 10 31.08 13.31 18.90
N LEU A 11 32.13 13.87 19.49
CA LEU A 11 32.58 13.54 20.85
C LEU A 11 31.94 14.50 21.85
N ASP A 12 31.72 14.02 23.07
CA ASP A 12 31.34 14.86 24.21
C ASP A 12 32.62 15.38 24.92
N PRO A 13 32.72 16.65 25.33
CA PRO A 13 33.90 17.15 26.02
C PRO A 13 34.18 16.40 27.33
N GLY A 14 35.44 15.98 27.53
CA GLY A 14 35.91 15.37 28.78
C GLY A 14 35.74 13.84 28.87
N VAL A 15 35.37 13.16 27.78
CA VAL A 15 35.28 11.69 27.70
C VAL A 15 36.33 11.09 26.75
N ALA A 16 36.40 9.76 26.69
CA ALA A 16 37.34 9.03 25.84
C ALA A 16 37.07 9.24 24.34
N GLU A 17 38.14 9.39 23.57
CA GLU A 17 38.10 9.55 22.11
C GLU A 17 38.23 8.18 21.42
N GLY A 18 37.10 7.59 21.02
CA GLY A 18 37.07 6.33 20.27
C GLY A 18 37.70 5.12 21.00
N PRO A 19 38.03 4.03 20.28
CA PRO A 19 37.66 3.75 18.89
C PRO A 19 36.16 3.49 18.71
N TYR A 20 35.62 3.73 17.51
CA TYR A 20 34.22 3.43 17.19
C TYR A 20 34.10 2.74 15.82
N SER A 21 32.94 2.10 15.62
CA SER A 21 32.52 1.53 14.33
C SER A 21 31.14 2.08 13.97
N ILE A 22 30.90 2.38 12.69
CA ILE A 22 29.60 2.80 12.16
C ILE A 22 29.18 1.86 11.03
N SER A 23 27.90 1.48 11.02
CA SER A 23 27.29 0.69 9.95
C SER A 23 25.98 1.34 9.52
N ILE A 24 25.78 1.48 8.20
CA ILE A 24 24.54 1.98 7.61
C ILE A 24 23.96 0.86 6.76
N SER A 25 22.67 0.58 6.94
CA SER A 25 21.94 -0.40 6.12
C SER A 25 20.60 0.17 5.72
N ALA A 26 20.10 -0.26 4.56
CA ALA A 26 18.77 0.04 4.10
C ALA A 26 18.20 -1.23 3.45
N VAL A 27 16.91 -1.45 3.63
CA VAL A 27 16.15 -2.48 2.91
C VAL A 27 15.39 -1.75 1.81
N ALA A 28 15.59 -2.17 0.56
CA ALA A 28 14.80 -1.64 -0.54
C ALA A 28 13.33 -1.94 -0.29
N CYS A 29 12.45 -0.97 -0.53
CA CYS A 29 11.02 -1.25 -0.56
C CYS A 29 10.77 -2.31 -1.64
N PRO A 30 9.91 -3.31 -1.37
CA PRO A 30 9.47 -4.24 -2.40
C PRO A 30 8.86 -3.46 -3.58
N PRO A 31 9.01 -3.96 -4.82
CA PRO A 31 8.40 -3.31 -5.97
C PRO A 31 6.89 -3.27 -5.81
N ALA A 32 6.26 -2.24 -6.37
CA ALA A 32 4.82 -2.14 -6.37
C ALA A 32 4.16 -3.34 -7.10
N PRO A 33 2.96 -3.77 -6.67
CA PRO A 33 2.16 -4.74 -7.39
C PRO A 33 1.87 -4.31 -8.83
N ALA A 34 1.55 -5.25 -9.72
CA ALA A 34 1.25 -4.94 -11.12
C ALA A 34 -0.01 -4.06 -11.29
N ASN A 35 -0.92 -4.14 -10.33
CA ASN A 35 -2.17 -3.39 -10.27
C ASN A 35 -2.10 -2.23 -9.26
N ASP A 36 -0.93 -1.64 -9.09
CA ASP A 36 -0.74 -0.44 -8.26
C ASP A 36 -1.60 0.72 -8.79
N GLU A 37 -1.59 0.92 -10.10
CA GLU A 37 -2.33 1.98 -10.77
C GLU A 37 -3.64 1.44 -11.37
N CYS A 38 -4.69 2.27 -11.36
CA CYS A 38 -5.99 1.87 -11.88
C CYS A 38 -5.98 1.48 -13.37
N ASP A 39 -5.12 2.09 -14.18
CA ASP A 39 -4.96 1.72 -15.60
C ASP A 39 -4.57 0.24 -15.78
N ASN A 40 -4.01 -0.38 -14.74
CA ASN A 40 -3.62 -1.79 -14.70
C ASN A 40 -4.52 -2.63 -13.76
N ALA A 41 -5.74 -2.18 -13.47
CA ALA A 41 -6.67 -2.87 -12.59
C ALA A 41 -6.88 -4.34 -13.02
N VAL A 42 -6.73 -5.26 -12.08
CA VAL A 42 -6.93 -6.69 -12.35
C VAL A 42 -8.42 -6.97 -12.53
N MET A 43 -8.79 -7.51 -13.70
CA MET A 43 -10.17 -7.87 -14.01
C MET A 43 -10.56 -9.16 -13.27
N LEU A 44 -11.54 -9.03 -12.38
CA LEU A 44 -12.21 -10.12 -11.69
C LEU A 44 -13.51 -10.47 -12.41
N THR A 45 -13.84 -11.77 -12.43
CA THR A 45 -15.11 -12.27 -13.00
C THR A 45 -16.07 -12.60 -11.86
N PRO A 46 -17.21 -11.90 -11.72
CA PRO A 46 -18.21 -12.24 -10.72
C PRO A 46 -18.75 -13.66 -10.94
N GLY A 47 -18.86 -14.42 -9.85
CA GLY A 47 -19.40 -15.78 -9.84
C GLY A 47 -20.59 -15.91 -8.89
N ALA A 48 -21.22 -17.08 -8.88
CA ALA A 48 -22.28 -17.40 -7.91
C ALA A 48 -21.75 -17.50 -6.46
N THR A 49 -20.45 -17.72 -6.30
CA THR A 49 -19.74 -17.72 -5.02
C THR A 49 -18.51 -16.82 -5.11
N CYS A 50 -18.09 -16.23 -3.99
CA CYS A 50 -16.86 -15.47 -3.91
C CYS A 50 -15.66 -16.41 -4.06
N VAL A 51 -14.94 -16.30 -5.18
CA VAL A 51 -13.64 -16.96 -5.39
C VAL A 51 -12.56 -15.91 -5.07
N PRO A 52 -11.82 -16.05 -3.95
CA PRO A 52 -10.85 -15.03 -3.55
C PRO A 52 -9.65 -15.00 -4.50
N THR A 53 -9.24 -13.79 -4.88
CA THR A 53 -7.96 -13.55 -5.56
C THR A 53 -6.96 -13.03 -4.54
N ALA A 54 -5.80 -13.67 -4.44
CA ALA A 54 -4.74 -13.21 -3.54
C ALA A 54 -4.09 -11.94 -4.08
N GLY A 55 -3.80 -10.99 -3.19
CA GLY A 55 -3.15 -9.72 -3.51
C GLY A 55 -2.40 -9.15 -2.31
N SER A 56 -1.72 -8.02 -2.52
CA SER A 56 -0.98 -7.31 -1.47
C SER A 56 -0.90 -5.83 -1.82
N THR A 57 -0.94 -4.96 -0.82
CA THR A 57 -0.60 -3.52 -0.93
C THR A 57 0.86 -3.24 -0.57
N LEU A 58 1.66 -4.27 -0.32
CA LEU A 58 3.06 -4.12 0.03
C LEU A 58 3.85 -3.56 -1.16
N GLY A 59 4.45 -2.38 -0.98
CA GLY A 59 5.19 -1.69 -2.04
C GLY A 59 4.32 -0.84 -2.97
N ALA A 60 3.00 -0.88 -2.80
CA ALA A 60 2.06 -0.05 -3.54
C ALA A 60 2.23 1.44 -3.24
N THR A 61 1.76 2.30 -4.13
CA THR A 61 1.69 3.75 -3.99
C THR A 61 0.23 4.22 -3.89
N GLU A 62 0.05 5.48 -3.51
CA GLU A 62 -1.29 6.08 -3.40
C GLU A 62 -1.69 6.62 -4.78
N SER A 63 -2.65 5.97 -5.44
CA SER A 63 -3.19 6.42 -6.72
C SER A 63 -4.23 7.52 -6.52
N LEU A 64 -5.01 7.45 -5.43
CA LEU A 64 -6.02 8.45 -5.06
C LEU A 64 -5.98 8.79 -3.57
N ALA A 65 -6.42 10.01 -3.26
CA ALA A 65 -6.56 10.45 -1.88
C ALA A 65 -7.57 9.59 -1.12
N ALA A 66 -7.22 9.22 0.13
CA ALA A 66 -8.12 8.46 0.99
C ALA A 66 -9.49 9.14 1.17
N ILE A 67 -10.56 8.35 1.05
CA ILE A 67 -11.91 8.73 1.44
C ILE A 67 -12.10 8.63 2.96
N THR A 68 -12.93 9.52 3.52
CA THR A 68 -13.41 9.40 4.89
C THR A 68 -14.46 8.29 5.01
N CYS A 69 -14.13 7.21 5.70
CA CYS A 69 -15.05 6.13 6.05
C CYS A 69 -15.43 6.22 7.53
N ASN A 70 -16.70 6.57 7.81
CA ASN A 70 -17.25 6.69 9.17
C ASN A 70 -16.35 7.48 10.14
N THR A 71 -15.96 8.70 9.75
CA THR A 71 -15.05 9.63 10.46
C THR A 71 -13.56 9.28 10.45
N PHE A 72 -13.17 8.11 9.95
CA PHE A 72 -11.76 7.75 9.77
C PHE A 72 -11.33 8.06 8.35
N THR A 73 -10.19 8.72 8.19
CA THR A 73 -9.54 8.91 6.89
C THR A 73 -8.12 8.37 7.04
N SER A 74 -7.72 7.46 6.16
CA SER A 74 -6.35 6.96 6.20
C SER A 74 -5.38 8.10 5.90
N ASN A 75 -4.27 8.17 6.62
CA ASN A 75 -3.16 9.05 6.30
C ASN A 75 -2.16 8.41 5.33
N VAL A 76 -2.41 7.16 4.93
CA VAL A 76 -1.65 6.38 3.94
C VAL A 76 -2.67 5.59 3.12
N ALA A 77 -2.92 5.99 1.88
CA ALA A 77 -3.94 5.38 1.02
C ALA A 77 -3.33 4.51 -0.09
N ASN A 78 -2.16 3.90 0.16
CA ASN A 78 -1.53 3.01 -0.82
C ASN A 78 -2.53 1.92 -1.25
N ASP A 79 -2.81 1.87 -2.54
CA ASP A 79 -3.96 1.17 -3.09
C ASP A 79 -3.53 0.17 -4.16
N VAL A 80 -4.43 -0.78 -4.44
CA VAL A 80 -4.29 -1.68 -5.58
C VAL A 80 -5.66 -1.86 -6.20
N TRP A 81 -5.69 -1.95 -7.52
CA TRP A 81 -6.92 -1.80 -8.28
C TRP A 81 -7.42 -3.12 -8.84
N TYR A 82 -8.73 -3.30 -8.74
CA TYR A 82 -9.47 -4.40 -9.32
C TYR A 82 -10.67 -3.85 -10.07
N SER A 83 -11.04 -4.50 -11.17
CA SER A 83 -12.23 -4.17 -11.95
C SER A 83 -13.11 -5.40 -12.11
N PHE A 84 -14.40 -5.21 -12.36
CA PHE A 84 -15.28 -6.30 -12.78
C PHE A 84 -16.38 -5.75 -13.66
N MET A 85 -16.92 -6.60 -14.55
CA MET A 85 -18.13 -6.27 -15.29
C MET A 85 -19.34 -6.82 -14.53
N ALA A 86 -20.26 -5.94 -14.14
CA ALA A 86 -21.50 -6.35 -13.48
C ALA A 86 -22.32 -7.27 -14.39
N THR A 87 -22.77 -8.40 -13.84
CA THR A 87 -23.60 -9.40 -14.55
C THR A 87 -25.04 -9.42 -14.04
N GLY A 88 -25.36 -8.57 -13.08
CA GLY A 88 -26.68 -8.40 -12.47
C GLY A 88 -26.79 -7.05 -11.77
N THR A 89 -27.91 -6.81 -11.12
CA THR A 89 -28.17 -5.58 -10.37
C THR A 89 -27.62 -5.60 -8.95
N GLU A 90 -27.19 -6.77 -8.48
CA GLU A 90 -26.69 -6.98 -7.13
C GLU A 90 -25.39 -7.78 -7.17
N HIS A 91 -24.39 -7.30 -6.44
CA HIS A 91 -23.10 -7.94 -6.27
C HIS A 91 -22.62 -7.74 -4.83
N THR A 92 -21.94 -8.76 -4.30
CA THR A 92 -21.26 -8.67 -3.01
C THR A 92 -19.77 -8.58 -3.26
N VAL A 93 -19.14 -7.50 -2.79
CA VAL A 93 -17.68 -7.36 -2.74
C VAL A 93 -17.23 -7.70 -1.32
N GLN A 94 -16.33 -8.66 -1.19
CA GLN A 94 -15.80 -9.09 0.11
C GLN A 94 -14.28 -9.06 0.08
N VAL A 95 -13.68 -8.34 1.01
CA VAL A 95 -12.24 -8.39 1.28
C VAL A 95 -12.03 -9.18 2.56
N THR A 96 -11.19 -10.21 2.50
CA THR A 96 -10.79 -10.98 3.67
C THR A 96 -9.31 -10.71 3.94
N GLY A 97 -9.05 -9.83 4.92
CA GLY A 97 -7.70 -9.53 5.36
C GLY A 97 -7.05 -10.71 6.08
N LEU A 98 -5.71 -10.77 6.03
CA LEU A 98 -4.91 -11.69 6.85
C LEU A 98 -4.46 -10.97 8.13
N GLY A 99 -4.58 -11.63 9.28
CA GLY A 99 -4.13 -11.07 10.56
C GLY A 99 -4.90 -9.82 10.96
N THR A 100 -4.19 -8.70 11.16
CA THR A 100 -4.76 -7.40 11.55
C THR A 100 -5.02 -6.47 10.36
N TYR A 101 -5.02 -6.99 9.13
CA TYR A 101 -5.27 -6.17 7.95
C TYR A 101 -6.70 -5.64 7.94
N ASP A 102 -6.83 -4.33 8.07
CA ASP A 102 -8.11 -3.61 8.06
C ASP A 102 -8.27 -2.92 6.71
N ALA A 103 -9.21 -3.42 5.89
CA ALA A 103 -9.38 -2.96 4.53
C ALA A 103 -10.42 -1.85 4.46
N ILE A 104 -10.08 -0.77 3.75
CA ILE A 104 -11.02 0.24 3.29
C ILE A 104 -11.25 -0.02 1.81
N VAL A 105 -12.52 -0.02 1.38
CA VAL A 105 -12.92 -0.26 -0.01
C VAL A 105 -13.80 0.89 -0.48
N GLU A 106 -13.49 1.39 -1.66
CA GLU A 106 -14.30 2.33 -2.40
C GLU A 106 -14.67 1.71 -3.76
N LEU A 107 -15.85 2.05 -4.26
CA LEU A 107 -16.36 1.54 -5.53
C LEU A 107 -16.63 2.71 -6.47
N PHE A 108 -15.98 2.68 -7.63
CA PHE A 108 -16.15 3.65 -8.71
C PHE A 108 -16.88 3.02 -9.89
N GLU A 109 -17.52 3.86 -10.72
CA GLU A 109 -18.09 3.48 -12.00
C GLU A 109 -17.44 4.26 -13.15
N GLY A 110 -17.30 3.64 -14.32
CA GLY A 110 -16.70 4.30 -15.48
C GLY A 110 -15.17 4.42 -15.35
N THR A 111 -14.69 5.65 -15.20
CA THR A 111 -13.26 5.90 -14.92
C THR A 111 -12.94 5.63 -13.47
N CYS A 112 -11.65 5.53 -13.16
CA CYS A 112 -11.13 5.25 -11.83
C CYS A 112 -11.39 6.33 -10.78
N ALA A 113 -12.28 7.29 -11.04
CA ALA A 113 -12.65 8.42 -10.20
C ALA A 113 -13.97 9.01 -10.71
#